data_AF-A0A6N8U0C4-F1
#
_entry.id   AF-A0A6N8U0C4-F1
#
_cell.length_a   1.000
_cell.length_b   1.000
_cell.length_c   1.000
_cell.angle_alpha   90.00
_cell.angle_beta   90.00
_cell.angle_gamma   90.00
#
_symmetry.space_group_name_H-M   'P 1'
#
loop_
_entity.id
_entity.type
_entity.pdbx_description
1 polymer ?
#
loop_
_entity_poly.entity_id
_entity_poly.type
_entity_poly.pdbx_seq_one_letter_code
_entity_poly.pdbx_strand_id
1 'polypeptide(L)'
;MSLIDIDTNELYPTEKLGPSIEGTIIYKVGDQTHFKGAYITTNERMIMNVDMNGEPYRRFFSYQDILQATIENNTLFIEFPQGMGKVAMIDVVQGDVDAFIEYVNDKVK
;
A
#
# COMPACT_ATOMS: atom_id res chain seq x y z
N MET A 1 -12.30 1.64 12.58
CA MET A 1 -12.48 1.10 11.21
C MET A 1 -11.14 0.65 10.70
N SER A 2 -11.10 -0.46 9.97
CA SER A 2 -9.88 -0.89 9.27
C SER A 2 -9.64 0.05 8.09
N LEU A 3 -8.37 0.26 7.75
CA LEU A 3 -7.99 1.08 6.59
C LEU A 3 -8.00 0.27 5.30
N ILE A 4 -8.18 -1.06 5.36
CA ILE A 4 -8.32 -1.93 4.18
C ILE A 4 -9.75 -1.92 3.61
N ASP A 5 -10.73 -1.50 4.41
CA ASP A 5 -12.13 -1.46 3.99
C ASP A 5 -12.33 -0.29 3.02
N ILE A 6 -12.56 -0.61 1.74
CA ILE A 6 -12.91 0.38 0.71
C ILE A 6 -14.30 0.12 0.15
N ASP A 7 -15.00 1.18 -0.24
CA ASP A 7 -16.30 1.05 -0.89
C ASP A 7 -16.10 0.49 -2.30
N THR A 8 -16.67 -0.69 -2.57
CA THR A 8 -16.58 -1.34 -3.87
C THR A 8 -17.19 -0.52 -5.02
N ASN A 9 -18.04 0.47 -4.72
CA ASN A 9 -18.55 1.40 -5.72
C ASN A 9 -17.46 2.34 -6.27
N GLU A 10 -16.33 2.47 -5.57
CA GLU A 10 -15.17 3.24 -6.02
C GLU A 10 -14.28 2.46 -7.00
N LEU A 11 -14.52 1.17 -7.14
CA LEU A 11 -13.82 0.30 -8.07
C LEU A 11 -14.42 0.40 -9.47
N TYR A 12 -13.58 0.32 -10.50
CA TYR A 12 -14.11 0.13 -11.85
C TYR A 12 -14.85 -1.21 -11.94
N PRO A 13 -15.85 -1.36 -12.84
CA PRO A 13 -16.57 -2.63 -12.98
C PRO A 13 -15.68 -3.83 -13.31
N THR A 14 -14.50 -3.59 -13.88
CA THR A 14 -13.48 -4.59 -14.22
C THR A 14 -12.49 -4.85 -13.07
N GLU A 15 -12.48 -4.00 -12.04
CA GLU A 15 -11.60 -4.14 -10.90
C GLU A 15 -12.07 -5.22 -9.94
N LYS A 16 -11.11 -6.03 -9.49
CA LYS A 16 -11.25 -7.09 -8.50
C LYS A 16 -10.21 -6.87 -7.42
N LEU A 17 -10.65 -6.94 -6.17
CA LEU A 17 -9.77 -6.85 -5.01
C LEU A 17 -8.78 -8.03 -4.99
N GLY A 18 -7.55 -7.72 -4.59
CA GLY A 18 -6.49 -8.67 -4.28
C GLY A 18 -6.09 -8.61 -2.80
N PRO A 19 -4.93 -9.15 -2.44
CA PRO A 19 -4.39 -9.08 -1.09
C PRO A 19 -4.28 -7.63 -0.59
N SER A 20 -4.56 -7.44 0.70
CA SER A 20 -4.48 -6.14 1.36
C SER A 20 -3.83 -6.29 2.72
N ILE A 21 -3.11 -5.26 3.15
CA ILE A 21 -2.37 -5.23 4.42
C ILE A 21 -2.56 -3.89 5.10
N GLU A 22 -2.57 -3.90 6.43
CA GLU A 22 -2.65 -2.70 7.28
C GLU A 22 -1.50 -2.70 8.29
N GLY A 23 -0.85 -1.55 8.45
CA GLY A 23 0.27 -1.36 9.36
C GLY A 23 0.60 0.12 9.56
N THR A 24 1.84 0.41 9.87
CA THR A 24 2.36 1.77 10.05
C THR A 24 3.24 2.15 8.86
N ILE A 25 2.79 3.13 8.08
CA ILE A 25 3.56 3.67 6.96
C ILE A 25 4.54 4.72 7.48
N ILE A 26 5.79 4.56 7.09
CA ILE A 26 6.88 5.48 7.40
C ILE A 26 7.05 6.45 6.23
N TYR A 27 6.60 7.68 6.44
CA TYR A 27 6.69 8.75 5.45
C TYR A 27 6.80 10.10 6.15
N LYS A 28 7.68 10.99 5.70
CA LYS A 28 7.90 12.28 6.36
C LYS A 28 6.92 13.33 5.84
N VAL A 29 6.05 13.83 6.71
CA VAL A 29 5.20 15.02 6.46
C VAL A 29 5.37 16.00 7.61
N GLY A 30 6.07 17.11 7.35
CA GLY A 30 6.47 18.05 8.40
C GLY A 30 7.33 17.35 9.46
N ASP A 31 6.88 17.37 10.71
CA ASP A 31 7.53 16.75 11.86
C ASP A 31 7.05 15.31 12.15
N GLN A 32 6.00 14.84 11.45
CA GLN A 32 5.47 13.50 11.63
C GLN A 32 6.05 12.53 10.60
N THR A 33 6.28 11.30 11.05
CA THR A 33 6.96 10.26 10.25
C THR A 33 6.24 8.93 10.23
N HIS A 34 5.30 8.69 11.14
CA HIS A 34 4.61 7.41 11.31
C HIS A 34 3.11 7.66 11.19
N PHE A 35 2.48 6.96 10.26
CA PHE A 35 1.06 7.07 10.01
C PHE A 35 0.43 5.69 9.94
N LYS A 36 -0.76 5.54 10.52
CA LYS A 36 -1.53 4.32 10.32
C LYS A 36 -1.93 4.25 8.85
N GLY A 37 -1.70 3.13 8.18
CA GLY A 37 -1.98 3.01 6.76
C GLY A 37 -2.24 1.60 6.29
N ALA A 38 -2.80 1.48 5.11
CA ALA A 38 -3.07 0.23 4.43
C ALA A 38 -2.69 0.30 2.96
N TYR A 39 -2.24 -0.83 2.43
CA TYR A 39 -2.16 -1.09 1.00
C TYR A 39 -3.25 -2.07 0.62
N ILE A 40 -4.07 -1.69 -0.36
CA ILE A 40 -5.11 -2.51 -0.96
C ILE A 40 -4.75 -2.72 -2.42
N THR A 41 -4.67 -3.95 -2.86
CA THR A 41 -4.44 -4.24 -4.27
C THR A 41 -5.74 -4.51 -5.01
N THR A 42 -5.79 -4.11 -6.28
CA THR A 42 -6.77 -4.61 -7.26
C THR A 42 -6.03 -5.32 -8.39
N ASN A 43 -6.73 -5.93 -9.33
CA ASN A 43 -6.12 -6.41 -10.56
C ASN A 43 -5.55 -5.30 -11.45
N GLU A 44 -5.87 -4.02 -11.20
CA GLU A 44 -5.52 -2.88 -12.06
C GLU A 44 -4.56 -1.87 -11.39
N ARG A 45 -4.61 -1.69 -10.06
CA ARG A 45 -3.80 -0.72 -9.32
C ARG A 45 -3.59 -1.11 -7.86
N MET A 46 -2.67 -0.43 -7.20
CA MET A 46 -2.53 -0.44 -5.75
C MET A 46 -3.08 0.87 -5.16
N ILE A 47 -3.80 0.75 -4.05
CA ILE A 47 -4.41 1.85 -3.32
C ILE A 47 -3.71 1.94 -1.97
N MET A 48 -3.23 3.13 -1.62
CA MET A 48 -2.68 3.43 -0.30
C MET A 48 -3.67 4.31 0.45
N ASN A 49 -4.18 3.80 1.56
CA ASN A 49 -4.98 4.55 2.52
C ASN A 49 -4.12 4.90 3.72
N VAL A 50 -4.15 6.14 4.17
CA VAL A 50 -3.38 6.64 5.32
C VAL A 50 -4.28 7.49 6.18
N ASP A 51 -4.23 7.29 7.49
CA ASP A 51 -4.86 8.16 8.46
C ASP A 51 -3.85 9.23 8.90
N MET A 52 -4.04 10.46 8.43
CA MET A 52 -3.21 11.62 8.77
C MET A 52 -3.84 12.43 9.91
N ASN A 53 -3.83 11.88 11.12
CA ASN A 53 -4.40 12.48 12.33
C ASN A 53 -5.92 12.74 12.25
N GLY A 54 -6.68 11.78 11.75
CA GLY A 54 -8.13 11.85 11.58
C GLY A 54 -8.55 12.28 10.17
N GLU A 55 -7.61 12.77 9.35
CA GLU A 55 -7.86 13.10 7.94
C GLU A 55 -7.49 11.90 7.05
N PRO A 56 -8.46 11.30 6.32
CA PRO A 56 -8.16 10.22 5.41
C PRO A 56 -7.39 10.75 4.19
N TYR A 57 -6.20 10.21 3.98
CA TYR A 57 -5.39 10.45 2.79
C TYR A 57 -5.33 9.19 1.93
N ARG A 58 -5.68 9.32 0.65
CA ARG A 58 -5.67 8.20 -0.29
C ARG A 58 -4.81 8.52 -1.51
N ARG A 59 -4.02 7.55 -1.95
CA ARG A 59 -3.24 7.61 -3.19
C ARG A 59 -3.40 6.33 -3.99
N PHE A 60 -3.43 6.48 -5.31
CA PHE A 60 -3.52 5.37 -6.26
C PHE A 60 -2.19 5.26 -7.00
N PHE A 61 -1.72 4.03 -7.17
CA PHE A 61 -0.49 3.70 -7.88
C PHE A 61 -0.82 2.70 -8.99
N SER A 62 -0.48 3.05 -10.24
CA SER A 62 -0.45 2.05 -11.31
C SER A 62 0.64 1.04 -11.00
N TYR A 63 0.45 -0.23 -11.38
CA TYR A 63 1.54 -1.20 -11.30
C TYR A 63 2.74 -0.81 -12.15
N GLN A 64 2.53 -0.04 -13.22
CA GLN A 64 3.62 0.50 -14.05
C GLN A 64 4.49 1.52 -13.30
N ASP A 65 3.97 2.11 -12.23
CA ASP A 65 4.69 3.07 -11.38
C ASP A 65 5.40 2.38 -10.20
N ILE A 66 5.30 1.05 -10.08
CA ILE A 66 5.93 0.27 -9.00
C ILE A 66 7.03 -0.58 -9.61
N LEU A 67 8.23 -0.56 -9.01
CA LEU A 67 9.33 -1.42 -9.44
C LEU A 67 9.24 -2.80 -8.81
N GLN A 68 9.00 -2.87 -7.50
CA GLN A 68 8.87 -4.11 -6.74
C GLN A 68 8.35 -3.85 -5.33
N ALA A 69 7.84 -4.92 -4.70
CA ALA A 69 7.63 -5.01 -3.27
C ALA A 69 8.63 -6.00 -2.65
N THR A 70 9.27 -5.64 -1.54
CA THR A 70 10.22 -6.51 -0.83
C THR A 70 10.01 -6.44 0.68
N ILE A 71 10.41 -7.49 1.39
CA ILE A 71 10.45 -7.47 2.86
C ILE A 71 11.89 -7.65 3.35
N GLU A 72 12.31 -6.75 4.23
CA GLU A 72 13.63 -6.79 4.87
C GLU A 72 13.45 -6.50 6.37
N ASN A 73 13.98 -7.36 7.25
CA ASN A 73 13.88 -7.18 8.71
C ASN A 73 12.45 -6.85 9.20
N ASN A 74 11.45 -7.58 8.69
CA ASN A 74 10.03 -7.38 9.01
C ASN A 74 9.47 -5.99 8.62
N THR A 75 10.14 -5.29 7.70
CA THR A 75 9.70 -4.04 7.08
C THR A 75 9.39 -4.32 5.62
N LEU A 76 8.14 -4.03 5.21
CA LEU A 76 7.75 -4.06 3.81
C LEU A 76 8.21 -2.76 3.15
N PHE A 77 8.84 -2.88 1.98
CA PHE A 77 9.20 -1.76 1.12
C PHE A 77 8.47 -1.87 -0.21
N ILE A 78 7.85 -0.77 -0.63
CA ILE A 78 7.40 -0.57 -2.00
C ILE A 78 8.37 0.38 -2.68
N GLU A 79 9.01 -0.09 -3.74
CA GLU A 79 10.01 0.67 -4.49
C GLU A 79 9.37 1.27 -5.74
N PHE A 80 9.61 2.57 -5.96
CA PHE A 80 9.09 3.34 -7.09
C PHE A 80 10.26 3.79 -8.00
N PRO A 81 10.01 4.13 -9.28
CA PRO A 81 11.00 4.65 -10.22
C PRO A 81 11.84 5.83 -9.69
N GLN A 82 13.03 6.00 -10.29
CA GLN A 82 14.04 6.96 -9.84
C GLN A 82 13.46 8.36 -9.56
N GLY A 83 13.70 8.87 -8.35
CA GLY A 83 13.20 10.16 -7.87
C GLY A 83 11.99 10.08 -6.93
N MET A 84 11.26 8.95 -6.89
CA MET A 84 10.14 8.76 -5.96
C MET A 84 10.50 8.02 -4.66
N GLY A 85 11.59 7.25 -4.67
CA GLY A 85 12.12 6.58 -3.48
C GLY A 85 11.39 5.29 -3.11
N LYS A 86 11.53 4.87 -1.85
CA LYS A 86 10.88 3.69 -1.28
C LYS A 86 9.95 4.11 -0.16
N VAL A 87 8.77 3.52 -0.09
CA VAL A 87 7.86 3.70 1.04
C VAL A 87 7.92 2.45 1.90
N ALA A 88 8.14 2.64 3.20
CA ALA A 88 8.24 1.55 4.16
C ALA A 88 6.93 1.40 4.94
N MET A 89 6.53 0.16 5.20
CA MET A 89 5.48 -0.21 6.15
C MET A 89 6.07 -1.16 7.20
N ILE A 90 5.87 -0.83 8.46
CA ILE A 90 6.24 -1.62 9.63
C ILE A 90 4.99 -2.00 10.42
N ASP A 91 5.15 -2.84 11.43
CA ASP A 91 4.09 -3.19 12.39
C ASP A 91 2.78 -3.59 11.71
N VAL A 92 2.87 -4.50 10.73
CA VAL A 92 1.67 -5.00 10.02
C VAL A 92 0.77 -5.71 11.03
N VAL A 93 -0.45 -5.20 11.18
CA VAL A 93 -1.45 -5.69 12.13
C VAL A 93 -2.54 -6.53 11.47
N GLN A 94 -2.66 -6.46 10.14
CA GLN A 94 -3.67 -7.20 9.37
C GLN A 94 -3.18 -7.51 7.96
N GLY A 95 -3.60 -8.68 7.44
CA GLY A 95 -3.29 -9.15 6.09
C GLY A 95 -2.09 -10.11 6.04
N ASP A 96 -1.90 -10.72 4.88
CA ASP A 96 -0.77 -11.62 4.60
C ASP A 96 0.27 -10.87 3.75
N VAL A 97 1.42 -10.60 4.36
CA VAL A 97 2.49 -9.81 3.72
C VAL A 97 3.15 -10.57 2.58
N ASP A 98 3.32 -11.88 2.71
CA ASP A 98 3.97 -12.70 1.68
C ASP A 98 3.07 -12.79 0.45
N ALA A 99 1.78 -13.07 0.66
CA ALA A 99 0.79 -13.10 -0.42
C ALA A 99 0.65 -11.72 -1.11
N PHE A 100 0.73 -10.63 -0.34
CA PHE A 100 0.74 -9.27 -0.88
C PHE A 100 1.97 -9.00 -1.75
N ILE A 101 3.17 -9.34 -1.28
CA ILE A 101 4.42 -9.14 -2.01
C ILE A 101 4.42 -9.95 -3.30
N GLU A 102 4.02 -11.22 -3.23
CA GLU A 102 3.92 -12.09 -4.40
C GLU A 102 2.97 -11.49 -5.45
N TYR A 103 1.80 -11.02 -5.01
CA TYR A 103 0.80 -10.44 -5.89
C TYR A 103 1.29 -9.14 -6.56
N VAL A 104 1.87 -8.21 -5.79
CA VAL A 104 2.42 -6.96 -6.36
C VAL A 104 3.53 -7.28 -7.36
N ASN A 105 4.45 -8.17 -7.00
CA ASN A 105 5.56 -8.55 -7.87
C ASN A 105 5.11 -9.33 -9.12
N ASP A 106 3.96 -10.00 -9.10
CA ASP A 106 3.37 -10.59 -10.30
C ASP A 106 2.82 -9.53 -11.26
N LYS A 107 2.29 -8.43 -10.72
CA LYS A 107 1.66 -7.34 -11.49
C LYS A 107 2.62 -6.37 -12.13
N VAL A 108 3.84 -6.24 -11.61
CA VAL A 108 4.87 -5.32 -12.12
C VAL A 108 5.84 -5.98 -13.11
N LYS A 109 5.63 -7.26 -13.43
CA LYS A 109 6.41 -8.01 -14.44
C LYS A 109 6.08 -7.64 -15.88
#